data_AF-A0A9P7E711-F1
#
_entry.id   AF-A0A9P7E711-F1
#
_cell.length_a   1.000
_cell.length_b   1.000
_cell.length_c   1.000
_cell.angle_alpha   90.00
_cell.angle_beta   90.00
_cell.angle_gamma   90.00
#
_symmetry.space_group_name_H-M   'P 1'
#
loop_
_entity.id
_entity.type
_entity.pdbx_description
1 polymer ?
#
loop_
_entity_poly.entity_id
_entity_poly.type
_entity_poly.pdbx_seq_one_letter_code
_entity_poly.pdbx_strand_id
1 'polypeptide(L)'
;MGPGAQQDTLDDYFGDSNWKKVVKLGHTMLHKLKDALPEQQDHHEALDDFEEGLRAVTMASVQLELARDDQNDIQMGTCLALHKGCTPSVLISTGLELEEQQQQMKADRTGLGVHASDNQEGKLLQQNNTLQCRIDTWTKLQELYMPSLAALCVSKRSVSGDIAAAVTTLETIKLWLPSQIGRTAPCDIHLQTIEWKLHYMQAHNALHSLYSNLCAQTAILKYKDRNLCGQGANMRAQNTLKAVEARIDTAASTYEHAHKALIVLAPLLNQTG
;
A
#
# COMPACT_ATOMS: atom_id res chain seq x y z
N MET A 1 -66.92 -30.52 0.33
CA MET A 1 -65.64 -29.80 0.53
C MET A 1 -65.82 -28.41 -0.05
N GLY A 2 -65.95 -27.39 0.81
CA GLY A 2 -66.12 -25.99 0.36
C GLY A 2 -64.77 -25.36 -0.01
N PRO A 3 -64.75 -24.29 -0.83
CA PRO A 3 -63.51 -23.64 -1.30
C PRO A 3 -62.53 -23.20 -0.19
N GLY A 4 -63.00 -22.95 1.03
CA GLY A 4 -62.15 -22.55 2.17
C GLY A 4 -61.36 -23.69 2.82
N ALA A 5 -61.81 -24.96 2.69
CA ALA A 5 -61.20 -26.08 3.39
C ALA A 5 -59.75 -26.38 2.93
N GLN A 6 -59.44 -26.08 1.66
CA GLN A 6 -58.08 -26.21 1.14
C GLN A 6 -57.14 -25.15 1.73
N GLN A 7 -57.65 -23.93 1.93
CA GLN A 7 -56.88 -22.83 2.49
C GLN A 7 -56.61 -23.05 3.98
N ASP A 8 -57.61 -23.48 4.74
CA ASP A 8 -57.47 -23.82 6.16
C ASP A 8 -56.42 -24.93 6.37
N THR A 9 -56.43 -25.97 5.51
CA THR A 9 -55.45 -27.06 5.58
C THR A 9 -54.02 -26.57 5.32
N LEU A 10 -53.83 -25.62 4.40
CA LEU A 10 -52.51 -25.04 4.12
C LEU A 10 -52.03 -24.16 5.27
N ASP A 11 -52.91 -23.35 5.85
CA ASP A 11 -52.60 -22.50 7.00
C ASP A 11 -52.21 -23.32 8.24
N ASP A 12 -52.89 -24.43 8.50
CA ASP A 12 -52.52 -25.37 9.57
C ASP A 12 -51.13 -25.99 9.34
N TYR A 13 -50.82 -26.38 8.09
CA TYR A 13 -49.53 -26.97 7.74
C TYR A 13 -48.39 -25.94 7.84
N PHE A 14 -48.63 -24.70 7.39
CA PHE A 14 -47.68 -23.60 7.54
C PHE A 14 -47.52 -23.19 9.00
N GLY A 15 -48.61 -23.20 9.78
CA GLY A 15 -48.61 -22.94 11.22
C GLY A 15 -47.77 -23.94 12.00
N ASP A 16 -47.97 -25.23 11.77
CA ASP A 16 -47.17 -26.30 12.40
C ASP A 16 -45.69 -26.22 11.97
N SER A 17 -45.42 -25.98 10.69
CA SER A 17 -44.05 -25.79 10.19
C SER A 17 -43.35 -24.60 10.86
N ASN A 18 -44.04 -23.46 11.00
CA ASN A 18 -43.52 -22.30 11.71
C ASN A 18 -43.33 -22.57 13.20
N TRP A 19 -44.29 -23.20 13.88
CA TRP A 19 -44.16 -23.56 15.29
C TRP A 19 -42.96 -24.47 15.53
N LYS A 20 -42.77 -25.51 14.71
CA LYS A 20 -41.59 -26.40 14.76
C LYS A 20 -40.28 -25.63 14.57
N LYS A 21 -40.23 -24.66 13.64
CA LYS A 21 -39.05 -23.80 13.44
C LYS A 21 -38.76 -22.94 14.68
N VAL A 22 -39.78 -22.31 15.25
CA VAL A 22 -39.64 -21.43 16.43
C VAL A 22 -39.17 -22.22 17.65
N VAL A 23 -39.77 -23.39 17.93
CA VAL A 23 -39.38 -24.23 19.06
C VAL A 23 -37.96 -24.80 18.89
N LYS A 24 -37.56 -25.14 17.65
CA LYS A 24 -36.20 -25.66 17.36
C LYS A 24 -35.14 -24.57 17.19
N LEU A 25 -35.53 -23.29 17.12
CA LEU A 25 -34.60 -22.18 16.88
C LEU A 25 -33.55 -22.06 17.99
N GLY A 26 -33.95 -22.20 19.26
CA GLY A 26 -33.01 -22.15 20.39
C GLY A 26 -31.97 -23.27 20.32
N HIS A 27 -32.39 -24.50 20.01
CA HIS A 27 -31.47 -25.63 19.89
C HIS A 27 -30.52 -25.49 18.69
N THR A 28 -31.02 -24.99 17.55
CA THR A 28 -30.18 -24.75 16.37
C THR A 28 -29.19 -23.60 16.58
N MET A 29 -29.60 -22.51 17.24
CA MET A 29 -28.69 -21.43 17.61
C MET A 29 -27.62 -21.89 18.61
N LEU A 30 -27.99 -22.69 19.62
CA LEU A 30 -27.04 -23.25 20.56
C LEU A 30 -26.01 -24.16 19.87
N HIS A 31 -26.44 -24.99 18.93
CA HIS A 31 -25.53 -25.84 18.14
C HIS A 31 -24.55 -24.97 17.34
N LYS A 32 -25.07 -24.00 16.58
CA LYS A 32 -24.23 -23.07 15.80
C LYS A 32 -23.24 -22.28 16.67
N LEU A 33 -23.65 -21.88 17.87
CA LEU A 33 -22.76 -21.19 18.81
C LEU A 33 -21.65 -22.13 19.29
N LYS A 34 -21.98 -23.39 19.59
CA LYS A 34 -21.00 -24.40 20.01
C LYS A 34 -19.98 -24.72 18.92
N ASP A 35 -20.39 -24.69 17.65
CA ASP A 35 -19.47 -24.90 16.52
C ASP A 35 -18.65 -23.63 16.23
N ALA A 36 -19.26 -22.44 16.32
CA ALA A 36 -18.60 -21.18 15.99
C ALA A 36 -17.52 -20.76 16.98
N LEU A 37 -17.60 -21.17 18.25
CA LEU A 37 -16.60 -20.83 19.27
C LEU A 37 -15.21 -21.45 18.98
N PRO A 38 -15.06 -22.77 18.73
CA PRO A 38 -13.78 -23.35 18.36
C PRO A 38 -13.30 -22.84 17.00
N GLU A 39 -14.18 -22.72 16.00
CA GLU A 39 -13.81 -22.16 14.69
C GLU A 39 -13.28 -20.71 14.82
N GLN A 40 -13.88 -19.89 15.68
CA GLN A 40 -13.38 -18.54 15.96
C GLN A 40 -11.97 -18.58 16.57
N GLN A 41 -11.72 -19.51 17.48
CA GLN A 41 -10.42 -19.67 18.11
C GLN A 41 -9.36 -20.10 17.09
N ASP A 42 -9.64 -21.12 16.27
CA ASP A 42 -8.75 -21.58 15.21
C ASP A 42 -8.41 -20.45 14.22
N HIS A 43 -9.40 -19.64 13.85
CA HIS A 43 -9.19 -18.48 12.98
C HIS A 43 -8.36 -17.37 13.64
N HIS A 44 -8.51 -17.18 14.95
CA HIS A 44 -7.70 -16.21 15.70
C HIS A 44 -6.25 -16.66 15.81
N GLU A 45 -6.02 -17.92 16.18
CA GLU A 45 -4.67 -18.50 16.26
C GLU A 45 -3.95 -18.46 14.91
N ALA A 46 -4.64 -18.84 13.82
CA ALA A 46 -4.08 -18.74 12.48
C ALA A 46 -3.75 -17.30 12.04
N LEU A 47 -4.53 -16.31 12.50
CA LEU A 47 -4.26 -14.90 12.23
C LEU A 47 -3.09 -14.39 13.07
N ASP A 48 -3.01 -14.76 14.34
CA ASP A 48 -1.92 -14.38 15.23
C ASP A 48 -0.58 -14.97 14.74
N ASP A 49 -0.55 -16.25 14.36
CA ASP A 49 0.64 -16.91 13.78
C ASP A 49 1.11 -16.22 12.50
N PHE A 50 0.17 -15.81 11.63
CA PHE A 50 0.46 -15.06 10.41
C PHE A 50 1.02 -13.67 10.76
N GLU A 51 0.36 -12.94 11.65
CA GLU A 51 0.81 -11.61 12.07
C GLU A 51 2.17 -11.62 12.78
N GLU A 52 2.49 -12.67 13.55
CA GLU A 52 3.80 -12.85 14.18
C GLU A 52 4.91 -13.06 13.14
N GLY A 53 4.65 -13.86 12.10
CA GLY A 53 5.57 -14.02 10.97
C GLY A 53 5.84 -12.71 10.23
N LEU A 54 4.85 -11.83 10.15
CA LEU A 54 4.98 -10.50 9.53
C LEU A 54 5.71 -9.49 10.43
N ARG A 55 5.49 -9.53 11.76
CA ARG A 55 6.18 -8.64 12.73
C ARG A 55 7.68 -8.82 12.77
N ALA A 56 8.18 -10.01 12.41
CA ALA A 56 9.61 -10.28 12.33
C ALA A 56 10.31 -9.46 11.22
N VAL A 57 9.57 -8.94 10.25
CA VAL A 57 10.12 -8.35 9.02
C VAL A 57 9.47 -6.98 8.77
N THR A 58 9.99 -5.94 9.44
CA THR A 58 9.49 -4.56 9.31
C THR A 58 10.38 -3.71 8.42
N MET A 59 9.83 -2.64 7.83
CA MET A 59 10.64 -1.66 7.09
C MET A 59 11.76 -1.08 7.97
N ALA A 60 11.43 -0.81 9.24
CA ALA A 60 12.38 -0.26 10.21
C ALA A 60 13.53 -1.23 10.53
N SER A 61 13.28 -2.55 10.59
CA SER A 61 14.34 -3.53 10.84
C SER A 61 15.33 -3.59 9.67
N VAL A 62 14.86 -3.50 8.42
CA VAL A 62 15.77 -3.47 7.25
C VAL A 62 16.52 -2.16 7.13
N GLN A 63 15.87 -1.03 7.41
CA GLN A 63 16.59 0.26 7.46
C GLN A 63 17.69 0.26 8.52
N LEU A 64 17.44 -0.39 9.67
CA LEU A 64 18.44 -0.57 10.72
C LEU A 64 19.55 -1.54 10.31
N GLU A 65 19.24 -2.62 9.59
CA GLU A 65 20.25 -3.51 9.00
C GLU A 65 21.14 -2.75 8.02
N LEU A 66 20.55 -2.01 7.08
CA LEU A 66 21.28 -1.19 6.11
C LEU A 66 22.15 -0.13 6.80
N ALA A 67 21.63 0.53 7.84
CA ALA A 67 22.41 1.51 8.61
C ALA A 67 23.58 0.87 9.38
N ARG A 68 23.45 -0.38 9.84
CA ARG A 68 24.55 -1.13 10.45
C ARG A 68 25.60 -1.52 9.42
N ASP A 69 25.17 -1.97 8.24
CA ASP A 69 26.07 -2.30 7.12
C ASP A 69 26.86 -1.06 6.71
N ASP A 70 26.18 0.07 6.54
CA ASP A 70 26.80 1.37 6.27
C ASP A 70 27.83 1.77 7.34
N GLN A 71 27.49 1.59 8.63
CA GLN A 71 28.39 1.89 9.73
C GLN A 71 29.64 1.00 9.68
N ASN A 72 29.48 -0.28 9.36
CA ASN A 72 30.61 -1.21 9.19
C ASN A 72 31.50 -0.78 8.01
N ASP A 73 30.91 -0.40 6.88
CA ASP A 73 31.66 0.05 5.71
C ASP A 73 32.42 1.36 5.98
N ILE A 74 31.85 2.26 6.79
CA ILE A 74 32.53 3.48 7.24
C ILE A 74 33.73 3.13 8.14
N GLN A 75 33.56 2.19 9.09
CA GLN A 75 34.64 1.75 9.97
C GLN A 75 35.77 1.04 9.22
N MET A 76 35.42 0.24 8.21
CA MET A 76 36.37 -0.48 7.36
C MET A 76 37.00 0.42 6.29
N GLY A 77 36.56 1.68 6.15
CA GLY A 77 37.05 2.62 5.12
C GLY A 77 36.67 2.24 3.68
N THR A 78 35.69 1.34 3.50
CA THR A 78 35.21 0.87 2.19
C THR A 78 33.99 1.67 1.71
N CYS A 79 33.39 2.48 2.59
CA CYS A 79 32.21 3.28 2.27
C CYS A 79 32.47 4.24 1.09
N LEU A 80 31.74 4.04 0.00
CA LEU A 80 31.66 4.95 -1.16
C LEU A 80 30.79 6.18 -0.83
N ALA A 81 31.05 6.86 0.29
CA ALA A 81 30.39 8.11 0.65
C ALA A 81 30.93 9.24 -0.22
N LEU A 82 30.45 9.35 -1.46
CA LEU A 82 30.88 10.39 -2.38
C LEU A 82 30.45 11.80 -1.93
N HIS A 83 29.35 11.92 -1.15
CA HIS A 83 28.88 13.18 -0.57
C HIS A 83 28.89 13.13 0.97
N LYS A 84 29.17 14.28 1.61
CA LYS A 84 29.19 14.40 3.07
C LYS A 84 27.79 14.09 3.64
N GLY A 85 27.69 12.96 4.34
CA GLY A 85 26.47 12.54 5.04
C GLY A 85 25.43 11.79 4.21
N CYS A 86 25.77 11.34 2.99
CA CYS A 86 24.90 10.47 2.21
C CYS A 86 25.55 9.10 1.99
N THR A 87 24.83 8.05 2.35
CA THR A 87 25.23 6.66 2.09
C THR A 87 24.37 6.10 0.95
N PRO A 88 24.85 5.11 0.17
CA PRO A 88 24.04 4.45 -0.86
C PRO A 88 22.63 4.05 -0.39
N SER A 89 22.49 3.56 0.84
CA SER A 89 21.19 3.21 1.44
C SER A 89 20.25 4.41 1.57
N VAL A 90 20.78 5.54 2.07
CA VAL A 90 20.05 6.80 2.30
C VAL A 90 19.67 7.43 0.96
N LEU A 91 20.51 7.31 -0.07
CA LEU A 91 20.17 7.79 -1.41
C LEU A 91 18.94 7.05 -1.96
N ILE A 92 18.91 5.73 -1.83
CA ILE A 92 17.80 4.92 -2.33
C ILE A 92 16.54 5.12 -1.47
N SER A 93 16.66 5.15 -0.14
CA SER A 93 15.51 5.38 0.74
C SER A 93 14.87 6.74 0.49
N THR A 94 15.68 7.81 0.36
CA THR A 94 15.16 9.14 0.02
C THR A 94 14.55 9.19 -1.37
N GLY A 95 15.06 8.41 -2.33
CA GLY A 95 14.45 8.26 -3.65
C GLY A 95 13.06 7.63 -3.59
N LEU A 96 12.90 6.55 -2.81
CA LEU A 96 11.60 5.90 -2.58
C LEU A 96 10.60 6.81 -1.86
N GLU A 97 11.05 7.57 -0.85
CA GLU A 97 10.22 8.57 -0.17
C GLU A 97 9.71 9.64 -1.14
N LEU A 98 10.54 10.08 -2.10
CA LEU A 98 10.13 11.06 -3.10
C LEU A 98 9.07 10.49 -4.06
N GLU A 99 9.17 9.21 -4.44
CA GLU A 99 8.13 8.53 -5.23
C GLU A 99 6.81 8.45 -4.47
N GLU A 100 6.85 8.07 -3.18
CA GLU A 100 5.65 8.03 -2.33
C GLU A 100 4.99 9.41 -2.21
N GLN A 101 5.80 10.47 -2.04
CA GLN A 101 5.29 11.85 -2.01
C GLN A 101 4.68 12.27 -3.34
N GLN A 102 5.26 11.90 -4.48
CA GLN A 102 4.65 12.14 -5.80
C GLN A 102 3.29 11.44 -5.93
N GLN A 103 3.18 10.19 -5.48
CA GLN A 103 1.93 9.43 -5.51
C GLN A 103 0.87 10.04 -4.60
N GLN A 104 1.24 10.45 -3.38
CA GLN A 104 0.31 11.10 -2.45
C GLN A 104 -0.19 12.44 -3.00
N MET A 105 0.70 13.26 -3.56
CA MET A 105 0.32 14.53 -4.18
C MET A 105 -0.65 14.33 -5.35
N LYS A 106 -0.44 13.29 -6.16
CA LYS A 106 -1.35 12.91 -7.23
C LYS A 106 -2.72 12.51 -6.68
N ALA A 107 -2.76 11.72 -5.62
CA ALA A 107 -4.01 11.33 -4.95
C ALA A 107 -4.76 12.56 -4.40
N ASP A 108 -4.05 13.45 -3.68
CA ASP A 108 -4.61 14.68 -3.11
C ASP A 108 -5.18 15.59 -4.21
N ARG A 109 -4.47 15.73 -5.34
CA ARG A 109 -4.94 16.49 -6.50
C ARG A 109 -6.20 15.89 -7.11
N THR A 110 -6.27 14.56 -7.26
CA THR A 110 -7.49 13.90 -7.75
C THR A 110 -8.67 14.03 -6.79
N GLY A 111 -8.41 14.04 -5.47
CA GLY A 111 -9.44 14.18 -4.44
C GLY A 111 -10.03 15.59 -4.31
N LEU A 112 -9.25 16.63 -4.59
CA LEU A 112 -9.70 18.03 -4.50
C LEU A 112 -10.61 18.46 -5.67
N GLY A 113 -10.54 17.78 -6.82
CA GLY A 113 -11.41 18.02 -7.97
C GLY A 113 -11.25 19.42 -8.62
N VAL A 114 -12.21 19.81 -9.46
CA VAL A 114 -12.17 21.05 -10.27
C VAL A 114 -12.47 22.32 -9.45
N HIS A 115 -12.95 22.17 -8.21
CA HIS A 115 -13.39 23.28 -7.36
C HIS A 115 -12.61 23.31 -6.04
N ALA A 116 -11.27 23.35 -6.14
CA ALA A 116 -10.41 23.52 -4.98
C ALA A 116 -10.54 24.96 -4.44
N SER A 117 -10.54 25.11 -3.12
CA SER A 117 -10.46 26.43 -2.48
C SER A 117 -9.07 27.02 -2.69
N ASP A 118 -8.95 28.34 -2.85
CA ASP A 118 -7.66 29.06 -2.96
C ASP A 118 -6.65 28.67 -1.87
N ASN A 119 -7.13 28.38 -0.65
CA ASN A 119 -6.28 27.90 0.45
C ASN A 119 -5.74 26.48 0.23
N GLN A 120 -6.52 25.61 -0.42
CA GLN A 120 -6.11 24.26 -0.78
C GLN A 120 -5.15 24.30 -1.98
N GLU A 121 -5.43 25.14 -2.98
CA GLU A 121 -4.53 25.37 -4.12
C GLU A 121 -3.18 25.93 -3.66
N GLY A 122 -3.19 26.92 -2.75
CA GLY A 122 -1.97 27.48 -2.17
C GLY A 122 -1.11 26.44 -1.44
N LYS A 123 -1.73 25.52 -0.69
CA LYS A 123 -1.03 24.42 -0.01
C LYS A 123 -0.43 23.43 -0.99
N LEU A 124 -1.17 23.02 -2.02
CA LEU A 124 -0.66 22.12 -3.05
C LEU A 124 0.53 22.74 -3.79
N LEU A 125 0.47 24.03 -4.11
CA LEU A 125 1.58 24.73 -4.76
C LEU A 125 2.83 24.79 -3.86
N GLN A 126 2.67 25.05 -2.57
CA GLN A 126 3.79 25.03 -1.61
C GLN A 126 4.43 23.65 -1.49
N GLN A 127 3.61 22.60 -1.41
CA GLN A 127 4.09 21.21 -1.39
C GLN A 127 4.80 20.86 -2.69
N ASN A 128 4.27 21.28 -3.84
CA ASN A 128 4.87 21.07 -5.16
C ASN A 128 6.26 21.74 -5.26
N ASN A 129 6.36 23.03 -4.90
CA ASN A 129 7.65 23.72 -4.90
C ASN A 129 8.67 23.07 -3.96
N THR A 130 8.21 22.62 -2.78
CA THR A 130 9.08 21.94 -1.81
C THR A 130 9.58 20.60 -2.37
N LEU A 131 8.69 19.82 -2.99
CA LEU A 131 9.02 18.55 -3.61
C LEU A 131 9.98 18.74 -4.78
N GLN A 132 9.76 19.75 -5.63
CA GLN A 132 10.64 20.08 -6.74
C GLN A 132 12.07 20.37 -6.25
N CYS A 133 12.21 21.23 -5.23
CA CYS A 133 13.52 21.52 -4.65
C CYS A 133 14.19 20.25 -4.10
N ARG A 134 13.44 19.37 -3.42
CA ARG A 134 13.97 18.09 -2.93
C ARG A 134 14.44 17.20 -4.08
N ILE A 135 13.64 17.07 -5.14
CA ILE A 135 13.99 16.30 -6.35
C ILE A 135 15.26 16.87 -6.99
N ASP A 136 15.37 18.19 -7.12
CA ASP A 136 16.55 18.84 -7.71
C ASP A 136 17.82 18.59 -6.86
N THR A 137 17.70 18.62 -5.53
CA THR A 137 18.82 18.28 -4.63
C THR A 137 19.20 16.81 -4.72
N TRP A 138 18.21 15.91 -4.77
CA TRP A 138 18.42 14.48 -4.85
C TRP A 138 19.01 14.07 -6.21
N THR A 139 18.57 14.68 -7.31
CA THR A 139 19.11 14.42 -8.65
C THR A 139 20.60 14.76 -8.74
N LYS A 140 21.02 15.88 -8.13
CA LYS A 140 22.45 16.24 -8.04
C LYS A 140 23.26 15.22 -7.25
N LEU A 141 22.68 14.64 -6.19
CA LEU A 141 23.32 13.57 -5.44
C LEU A 141 23.37 12.29 -6.29
N GLN A 142 22.29 11.94 -6.97
CA GLN A 142 22.21 10.76 -7.83
C GLN A 142 23.26 10.78 -8.95
N GLU A 143 23.51 11.92 -9.59
CA GLU A 143 24.56 12.07 -10.61
C GLU A 143 25.96 11.69 -10.10
N LEU A 144 26.22 11.88 -8.80
CA LEU A 144 27.48 11.55 -8.17
C LEU A 144 27.66 10.04 -7.92
N TYR A 145 26.59 9.35 -7.52
CA TYR A 145 26.61 7.89 -7.30
C TYR A 145 26.41 7.09 -8.60
N MET A 146 25.77 7.67 -9.62
CA MET A 146 25.42 7.00 -10.87
C MET A 146 25.75 7.89 -12.08
N PRO A 147 27.02 8.04 -12.46
CA PRO A 147 27.42 8.90 -13.59
C PRO A 147 26.89 8.41 -14.95
N SER A 148 26.60 7.12 -15.09
CA SER A 148 25.97 6.55 -16.29
C SER A 148 24.56 7.12 -16.54
N LEU A 149 23.85 7.54 -15.49
CA LEU A 149 22.56 8.20 -15.59
C LEU A 149 22.66 9.63 -16.10
N ALA A 150 23.67 10.38 -15.69
CA ALA A 150 23.86 11.76 -16.14
C ALA A 150 23.93 11.83 -17.68
N ALA A 151 24.63 10.87 -18.30
CA ALA A 151 24.70 10.74 -19.74
C ALA A 151 23.33 10.43 -20.39
N LEU A 152 22.52 9.57 -19.76
CA LEU A 152 21.16 9.25 -20.23
C LEU A 152 20.19 10.43 -20.08
N CYS A 153 20.28 11.17 -18.98
CA CYS A 153 19.47 12.36 -18.72
C CYS A 153 19.75 13.46 -19.75
N VAL A 154 21.02 13.72 -20.07
CA VAL A 154 21.42 14.66 -21.12
C VAL A 154 20.88 14.21 -22.49
N SER A 155 21.04 12.93 -22.83
CA SER A 155 20.55 12.37 -24.09
C SER A 155 19.03 12.52 -24.25
N LYS A 156 18.24 12.28 -23.19
CA LYS A 156 16.76 12.41 -23.25
C LYS A 156 16.28 13.87 -23.18
N ARG A 157 17.01 14.75 -22.49
CA ARG A 157 16.68 16.18 -22.44
C ARG A 157 16.88 16.87 -23.79
N SER A 158 17.87 16.42 -24.58
CA SER A 158 18.09 16.93 -25.95
C SER A 158 17.02 16.48 -26.96
N VAL A 159 16.36 15.34 -26.73
CA VAL A 159 15.29 14.84 -27.62
C VAL A 159 13.93 15.49 -27.29
N SER A 160 13.70 15.82 -26.02
CA SER A 160 12.49 16.51 -25.54
C SER A 160 12.65 18.03 -25.55
N GLY A 161 12.90 18.62 -26.72
CA GLY A 161 13.03 20.07 -26.86
C GLY A 161 11.81 20.85 -26.33
N ASP A 162 12.07 21.78 -25.40
CA ASP A 162 11.38 22.99 -24.91
C ASP A 162 9.83 23.15 -24.89
N ILE A 163 9.03 22.31 -25.55
CA ILE A 163 7.56 22.44 -25.59
C ILE A 163 6.87 21.44 -24.64
N ALA A 164 7.47 20.29 -24.35
CA ALA A 164 6.91 19.30 -23.42
C ALA A 164 7.16 19.61 -21.94
N ALA A 165 8.10 20.52 -21.63
CA ALA A 165 8.43 20.92 -20.26
C ALA A 165 7.31 21.74 -19.58
N ALA A 166 6.41 22.36 -20.36
CA ALA A 166 5.30 23.16 -19.83
C ALA A 166 4.08 22.32 -19.39
N VAL A 167 3.99 21.04 -19.80
CA VAL A 167 2.86 20.14 -19.49
C VAL A 167 3.36 18.79 -18.97
N THR A 168 4.45 18.78 -18.19
CA THR A 168 4.77 17.63 -17.34
C THR A 168 4.47 18.06 -15.91
N THR A 169 3.35 17.61 -15.35
CA THR A 169 3.09 17.81 -13.92
C THR A 169 4.23 17.16 -13.14
N LEU A 170 4.75 17.85 -12.11
CA LEU A 170 5.85 17.37 -11.26
C LEU A 170 5.63 15.94 -10.73
N GLU A 171 4.35 15.59 -10.58
CA GLU A 171 3.81 14.29 -10.18
C GLU A 171 4.16 13.12 -11.13
N THR A 172 4.65 13.41 -12.35
CA THR A 172 5.04 12.40 -13.35
C THR A 172 6.53 12.44 -13.70
N ILE A 173 7.32 13.26 -13.01
CA ILE A 173 8.76 13.30 -13.23
C ILE A 173 9.35 11.97 -12.76
N LYS A 174 9.90 11.20 -13.70
CA LYS A 174 10.54 9.92 -13.45
C LYS A 174 11.88 10.15 -12.72
N LEU A 175 12.01 9.61 -11.50
CA LEU A 175 13.19 9.77 -10.63
C LEU A 175 14.38 8.89 -11.03
N TRP A 176 14.19 7.91 -11.94
CA TRP A 176 15.26 7.04 -12.46
C TRP A 176 16.00 6.22 -11.40
N LEU A 177 15.25 5.57 -10.50
CA LEU A 177 15.80 4.54 -9.60
C LEU A 177 16.44 3.36 -10.37
N PRO A 178 17.32 2.55 -9.77
CA PRO A 178 17.94 1.40 -10.46
C PRO A 178 16.93 0.47 -11.15
N SER A 179 15.81 0.16 -10.52
CA SER A 179 14.68 -0.60 -11.10
C SER A 179 14.09 0.05 -12.35
N GLN A 180 14.13 1.38 -12.45
CA GLN A 180 13.61 2.15 -13.58
C GLN A 180 14.58 2.30 -14.75
N ILE A 181 15.88 2.10 -14.49
CA ILE A 181 16.95 2.02 -15.49
C ILE A 181 16.95 0.64 -16.14
N GLY A 182 16.76 -0.42 -15.33
CA GLY A 182 16.76 -1.80 -15.79
C GLY A 182 18.04 -2.12 -16.56
N ARG A 183 17.89 -2.56 -17.83
CA ARG A 183 19.02 -2.91 -18.71
C ARG A 183 19.55 -1.76 -19.56
N THR A 184 19.00 -0.55 -19.41
CA THR A 184 19.32 0.58 -20.32
C THR A 184 20.69 1.21 -20.06
N ALA A 185 21.18 1.14 -18.82
CA ALA A 185 22.54 1.52 -18.45
C ALA A 185 23.10 0.59 -17.36
N PRO A 186 24.43 0.43 -17.28
CA PRO A 186 25.04 -0.28 -16.18
C PRO A 186 24.83 0.53 -14.89
N CYS A 187 24.17 -0.10 -13.92
CA CYS A 187 24.04 0.37 -12.55
C CYS A 187 24.88 -0.53 -11.63
N ASP A 188 25.36 0.01 -10.52
CA ASP A 188 26.06 -0.78 -9.51
C ASP A 188 25.14 -1.86 -8.91
N ILE A 189 25.68 -3.05 -8.71
CA ILE A 189 24.98 -4.20 -8.15
C ILE A 189 24.62 -3.94 -6.68
N HIS A 190 25.48 -3.21 -5.96
CA HIS A 190 25.23 -2.88 -4.55
C HIS A 190 23.98 -2.01 -4.39
N LEU A 191 23.84 -0.96 -5.21
CA LEU A 191 22.66 -0.09 -5.21
C LEU A 191 21.37 -0.85 -5.57
N GLN A 192 21.46 -1.74 -6.57
CA GLN A 192 20.33 -2.61 -6.94
C GLN A 192 19.93 -3.56 -5.81
N THR A 193 20.89 -4.09 -5.06
CA THR A 193 20.64 -4.99 -3.92
C THR A 193 19.94 -4.26 -2.78
N ILE A 194 20.36 -3.03 -2.49
CA ILE A 194 19.69 -2.21 -1.47
C ILE A 194 18.27 -1.87 -1.89
N GLU A 195 18.08 -1.45 -3.15
CA GLU A 195 16.75 -1.14 -3.69
C GLU A 195 15.84 -2.38 -3.65
N TRP A 196 16.36 -3.56 -4.00
CA TRP A 196 15.64 -4.82 -3.87
C TRP A 196 15.17 -5.08 -2.45
N LYS A 197 16.07 -4.99 -1.46
CA LYS A 197 15.73 -5.21 -0.05
C LYS A 197 14.61 -4.27 0.39
N LEU A 198 14.68 -2.98 0.01
CA LEU A 198 13.67 -1.99 0.37
C LEU A 198 12.32 -2.26 -0.30
N HIS A 199 12.29 -2.55 -1.61
CA HIS A 199 11.05 -2.90 -2.31
C HIS A 199 10.42 -4.19 -1.81
N TYR A 200 11.23 -5.19 -1.47
CA TYR A 200 10.74 -6.45 -0.88
C TYR A 200 9.99 -6.18 0.43
N MET A 201 10.58 -5.37 1.30
CA MET A 201 9.92 -4.97 2.55
C MET A 201 8.70 -4.08 2.31
N GLN A 202 8.76 -3.17 1.34
CA GLN A 202 7.63 -2.32 1.00
C GLN A 202 6.44 -3.16 0.50
N ALA A 203 6.68 -4.16 -0.35
CA ALA A 203 5.66 -5.11 -0.79
C ALA A 203 5.08 -5.90 0.39
N HIS A 204 5.92 -6.38 1.30
CA HIS A 204 5.49 -7.11 2.49
C HIS A 204 4.60 -6.27 3.42
N ASN A 205 5.00 -5.03 3.70
CA ASN A 205 4.21 -4.10 4.51
C ASN A 205 2.90 -3.70 3.83
N ALA A 206 2.93 -3.49 2.50
CA ALA A 206 1.73 -3.20 1.72
C ALA A 206 0.73 -4.36 1.77
N LEU A 207 1.21 -5.59 1.64
CA LEU A 207 0.41 -6.81 1.78
C LEU A 207 -0.18 -6.95 3.20
N HIS A 208 0.60 -6.72 4.25
CA HIS A 208 0.08 -6.70 5.62
C HIS A 208 -1.01 -5.64 5.81
N SER A 209 -0.78 -4.43 5.31
CA SER A 209 -1.77 -3.35 5.32
C SER A 209 -3.05 -3.76 4.59
N LEU A 210 -2.94 -4.43 3.43
CA LEU A 210 -4.10 -4.96 2.71
C LEU A 210 -4.90 -5.95 3.55
N TYR A 211 -4.25 -6.96 4.14
CA TYR A 211 -4.92 -7.95 4.99
C TYR A 211 -5.62 -7.30 6.19
N SER A 212 -4.91 -6.44 6.92
CA SER A 212 -5.46 -5.73 8.08
C SER A 212 -6.67 -4.87 7.69
N ASN A 213 -6.61 -4.15 6.58
CA ASN A 213 -7.73 -3.34 6.09
C ASN A 213 -8.93 -4.20 5.62
N LEU A 214 -8.70 -5.35 4.98
CA LEU A 214 -9.77 -6.28 4.59
C LEU A 214 -10.46 -6.92 5.81
N CYS A 215 -9.70 -7.28 6.83
CA CYS A 215 -10.24 -7.75 8.11
C CYS A 215 -11.07 -6.65 8.78
N ALA A 216 -10.55 -5.42 8.81
CA ALA A 216 -11.29 -4.26 9.34
C ALA A 216 -12.59 -3.99 8.57
N GLN A 217 -12.57 -4.04 7.23
CA GLN A 217 -13.76 -3.88 6.39
C GLN A 217 -14.82 -4.95 6.71
N THR A 218 -14.40 -6.21 6.80
CA THR A 218 -15.28 -7.34 7.14
C THR A 218 -15.89 -7.17 8.54
N ALA A 219 -15.09 -6.75 9.52
CA ALA A 219 -15.57 -6.49 10.88
C ALA A 219 -16.58 -5.34 10.93
N ILE A 220 -16.33 -4.24 10.21
CA ILE A 220 -17.24 -3.09 10.12
C ILE A 220 -18.56 -3.49 9.46
N LEU A 221 -18.52 -4.27 8.38
CA LEU A 221 -19.72 -4.78 7.71
C LEU A 221 -20.55 -5.67 8.64
N LYS A 222 -19.92 -6.65 9.30
CA LYS A 222 -20.59 -7.51 10.29
C LYS A 222 -21.19 -6.71 11.44
N TYR A 223 -20.50 -5.68 11.92
CA TYR A 223 -20.99 -4.80 12.97
C TYR A 223 -22.19 -3.96 12.50
N LYS A 224 -22.11 -3.41 11.28
CA LYS A 224 -23.19 -2.63 10.66
C LYS A 224 -24.47 -3.45 10.52
N ASP A 225 -24.37 -4.67 10.01
CA ASP A 225 -25.53 -5.55 9.79
C ASP A 225 -26.22 -5.97 11.10
N ARG A 226 -25.47 -6.10 12.20
CA ARG A 226 -25.99 -6.58 13.48
C ARG A 226 -26.50 -5.47 14.40
N ASN A 227 -25.80 -4.34 14.44
CA ASN A 227 -25.92 -3.38 15.54
C ASN A 227 -26.39 -1.98 15.12
N LEU A 228 -26.32 -1.62 13.83
CA LEU A 228 -26.59 -0.25 13.40
C LEU A 228 -28.03 -0.05 12.92
N CYS A 229 -28.82 0.68 13.71
CA CYS A 229 -30.14 1.17 13.35
C CYS A 229 -30.12 2.70 13.10
N GLY A 230 -30.88 3.17 12.11
CA GLY A 230 -31.07 4.59 11.82
C GLY A 230 -30.01 5.22 10.89
N GLN A 231 -30.30 6.42 10.38
CA GLN A 231 -29.54 7.03 9.28
C GLN A 231 -28.17 7.59 9.70
N GLY A 232 -28.09 8.27 10.85
CA GLY A 232 -26.87 8.94 11.27
C GLY A 232 -25.71 7.98 11.57
N ALA A 233 -25.99 6.86 12.26
CA ALA A 233 -24.98 5.84 12.53
C ALA A 233 -24.54 5.10 11.26
N ASN A 234 -25.48 4.83 10.35
CA ASN A 234 -25.18 4.25 9.05
C ASN A 234 -24.30 5.16 8.18
N MET A 235 -24.53 6.47 8.19
CA MET A 235 -23.71 7.43 7.45
C MET A 235 -22.27 7.46 7.98
N ARG A 236 -22.08 7.43 9.31
CA ARG A 236 -20.73 7.35 9.91
C ARG A 236 -20.02 6.05 9.54
N ALA A 237 -20.71 4.92 9.65
CA ALA A 237 -20.15 3.62 9.27
C ALA A 237 -19.80 3.55 7.78
N GLN A 238 -20.60 4.18 6.92
CA GLN A 238 -20.28 4.27 5.49
C GLN A 238 -19.03 5.13 5.24
N ASN A 239 -18.86 6.24 5.97
CA ASN A 239 -17.67 7.08 5.87
C ASN A 239 -16.41 6.35 6.36
N THR A 240 -16.51 5.57 7.45
CA THR A 240 -15.38 4.73 7.89
C THR A 240 -15.05 3.65 6.87
N LEU A 241 -16.07 3.06 6.24
CA LEU A 241 -15.89 2.05 5.21
C LEU A 241 -15.19 2.64 3.97
N LYS A 242 -15.62 3.81 3.50
CA LYS A 242 -14.93 4.54 2.42
C LYS A 242 -13.47 4.86 2.75
N ALA A 243 -13.18 5.20 4.01
CA ALA A 243 -11.80 5.45 4.45
C ALA A 243 -10.95 4.17 4.44
N VAL A 244 -11.53 3.03 4.82
CA VAL A 244 -10.86 1.73 4.75
C VAL A 244 -10.65 1.31 3.29
N GLU A 245 -11.63 1.51 2.40
CA GLU A 245 -11.50 1.26 0.97
C GLU A 245 -10.36 2.08 0.35
N ALA A 246 -10.28 3.38 0.65
CA ALA A 246 -9.18 4.21 0.19
C ALA A 246 -7.81 3.68 0.66
N ARG A 247 -7.72 3.15 1.90
CA ARG A 247 -6.48 2.51 2.40
C ARG A 247 -6.15 1.22 1.66
N ILE A 248 -7.15 0.41 1.32
CA ILE A 248 -6.98 -0.79 0.49
C ILE A 248 -6.42 -0.40 -0.87
N ASP A 249 -7.00 0.60 -1.52
CA ASP A 249 -6.54 1.08 -2.84
C ASP A 249 -5.11 1.60 -2.77
N THR A 250 -4.76 2.37 -1.74
CA THR A 250 -3.37 2.85 -1.56
C THR A 250 -2.41 1.69 -1.37
N ALA A 251 -2.70 0.74 -0.46
CA ALA A 251 -1.83 -0.40 -0.19
C ALA A 251 -1.70 -1.32 -1.42
N ALA A 252 -2.77 -1.50 -2.20
CA ALA A 252 -2.74 -2.24 -3.46
C ALA A 252 -1.81 -1.57 -4.48
N SER A 253 -1.92 -0.26 -4.65
CA SER A 253 -1.07 0.51 -5.56
C SER A 253 0.42 0.46 -5.16
N THR A 254 0.71 0.53 -3.86
CA THR A 254 2.07 0.41 -3.33
C THR A 254 2.64 -0.98 -3.59
N TYR A 255 1.85 -2.03 -3.35
CA TYR A 255 2.27 -3.41 -3.63
C TYR A 255 2.55 -3.60 -5.12
N GLU A 256 1.66 -3.14 -6.00
CA GLU A 256 1.88 -3.24 -7.45
C GLU A 256 3.13 -2.51 -7.91
N HIS A 257 3.40 -1.32 -7.36
CA HIS A 257 4.59 -0.54 -7.69
C HIS A 257 5.87 -1.26 -7.25
N ALA A 258 5.93 -1.68 -6.00
CA ALA A 258 7.06 -2.43 -5.45
C ALA A 258 7.28 -3.75 -6.22
N HIS A 259 6.22 -4.49 -6.53
CA HIS A 259 6.29 -5.74 -7.27
C HIS A 259 6.78 -5.53 -8.72
N LYS A 260 6.34 -4.47 -9.40
CA LYS A 260 6.86 -4.09 -10.74
C LYS A 260 8.37 -3.83 -10.69
N ALA A 261 8.85 -3.14 -9.65
CA ALA A 261 10.28 -2.89 -9.45
C ALA A 261 11.06 -4.20 -9.18
N LEU A 262 10.54 -5.08 -8.33
CA LEU A 262 11.14 -6.39 -8.06
C LEU A 262 11.23 -7.25 -9.33
N ILE A 263 10.18 -7.32 -10.16
CA ILE A 263 10.25 -8.09 -11.42
C ILE A 263 11.40 -7.61 -12.32
N VAL A 264 11.68 -6.31 -12.36
CA VAL A 264 12.77 -5.75 -13.18
C VAL A 264 14.15 -6.06 -12.58
N LEU A 265 14.27 -6.01 -11.26
CA LEU A 265 15.53 -6.26 -10.54
C LEU A 265 15.87 -7.76 -10.42
N ALA A 266 14.88 -8.65 -10.41
CA ALA A 266 15.04 -10.09 -10.24
C ALA A 266 16.05 -10.72 -11.23
N PRO A 267 15.93 -10.50 -12.56
CA PRO A 267 16.90 -11.04 -13.51
C PRO A 267 18.27 -10.38 -13.45
N LEU A 268 18.41 -9.22 -12.80
CA LEU A 268 19.70 -8.53 -12.65
C LEU A 268 20.49 -9.07 -11.46
N LEU A 269 19.80 -9.44 -10.39
CA LEU A 269 20.39 -9.95 -9.16
C LEU A 269 20.43 -11.48 -9.06
N ASN A 270 19.84 -12.20 -10.03
CA ASN A 270 19.60 -13.65 -9.98
C ASN A 270 18.85 -14.10 -8.71
N GLN A 271 18.00 -13.22 -8.17
CA GLN A 271 17.16 -13.51 -7.02
C GLN A 271 15.76 -13.89 -7.49
N THR A 272 15.15 -14.88 -6.85
CA THR A 272 13.74 -15.21 -7.04
C THR A 272 12.93 -14.38 -6.07
N GLY A 273 12.11 -13.47 -6.61
CA GLY A 273 11.07 -12.75 -5.86
C GLY A 273 9.82 -13.59 -5.67
#